data_AF-A0A8A3PMZ1-F1
#
_entry.id   AF-A0A8A3PMZ1-F1
#
_cell.length_a   1.000
_cell.length_b   1.000
_cell.length_c   1.000
_cell.angle_alpha   90.00
_cell.angle_beta   90.00
_cell.angle_gamma   90.00
#
_symmetry.space_group_name_H-M   'P 1'
#
loop_
_entity.id
_entity.type
_entity.pdbx_description
1 polymer ?
#
loop_
_entity_poly.entity_id
_entity_poly.type
_entity_poly.pdbx_seq_one_letter_code
_entity_poly.pdbx_strand_id
1 'polypeptide(L)'
;MNNSIPSPTPTPAPLTNKEHLEAHLQATRKRQQEILRRDSRMSIPYGARLPLCTSISFLCGMALGISHGSHAAGLRFRAEHAHRLPTSPTGWYLYHKSKNYHAALGGVKEGMRMGGRVAFWTAALLAVEDLCDRWRGRKDVGNTVVASLSVAGGFSLWKGMQYRIKANRTYPLQIDSLSPPWPEQPEPD
;
A
#
# COMPACT_ATOMS: atom_id res chain seq x y z
N MET A 1 76.31 -29.65 -1.47
CA MET A 1 75.15 -29.66 -0.56
C MET A 1 74.90 -28.24 -0.08
N ASN A 2 73.79 -27.61 -0.50
CA ASN A 2 73.40 -26.27 -0.06
C ASN A 2 72.28 -26.41 0.98
N ASN A 3 72.61 -26.27 2.27
CA ASN A 3 71.65 -26.34 3.37
C ASN A 3 71.15 -24.93 3.69
N SER A 4 70.14 -24.48 2.96
CA SER A 4 69.42 -23.24 3.26
C SER A 4 68.49 -23.48 4.45
N ILE A 5 68.84 -22.93 5.61
CA ILE A 5 67.99 -22.93 6.81
C ILE A 5 66.71 -22.14 6.48
N PRO A 6 65.49 -22.69 6.71
CA PRO A 6 64.26 -21.92 6.52
C PRO A 6 64.24 -20.75 7.52
N SER A 7 64.03 -19.53 7.00
CA SER A 7 63.87 -18.34 7.83
C SER A 7 62.68 -18.50 8.79
N PRO A 8 62.79 -18.04 10.04
CA PRO A 8 61.67 -18.08 10.97
C PRO A 8 60.52 -17.29 10.36
N THR A 9 59.38 -17.96 10.19
CA THR A 9 58.13 -17.32 9.79
C THR A 9 57.88 -16.16 10.76
N PRO A 10 57.62 -14.93 10.29
CA PRO A 10 57.36 -13.82 11.20
C PRO A 10 56.10 -14.15 12.00
N THR A 11 56.27 -14.57 13.24
CA THR A 11 55.18 -14.61 14.22
C THR A 11 54.61 -13.20 14.27
N PRO A 12 53.33 -12.98 13.92
CA PRO A 12 52.75 -11.65 14.00
C PRO A 12 52.90 -11.16 15.44
N ALA A 13 53.47 -9.97 15.61
CA ALA A 13 53.59 -9.32 16.91
C ALA A 13 52.19 -9.27 17.57
N PRO A 14 52.10 -9.40 18.91
CA PRO A 14 50.83 -9.32 19.60
C PRO A 14 50.18 -7.96 19.29
N LEU A 15 49.04 -8.02 18.59
CA LEU A 15 48.32 -6.85 18.14
C LEU A 15 47.89 -6.00 19.34
N THR A 16 47.97 -4.69 19.19
CA THR A 16 47.60 -3.74 20.23
C THR A 16 46.08 -3.81 20.44
N ASN A 17 45.57 -3.56 21.66
CA ASN A 17 44.11 -3.59 21.95
C ASN A 17 43.26 -2.79 20.95
N LYS A 18 43.81 -1.70 20.39
CA LYS A 18 43.15 -0.87 19.36
C LYS A 18 43.02 -1.60 18.02
N GLU A 19 44.06 -2.32 17.59
CA GLU A 19 44.07 -3.07 16.33
C GLU A 19 43.12 -4.27 16.39
N HIS A 20 43.04 -4.94 17.55
CA HIS A 20 42.00 -5.94 17.81
C HIS A 20 40.60 -5.37 17.70
N LEU A 21 40.34 -4.20 18.32
CA LEU A 21 39.05 -3.52 18.24
C LEU A 21 38.68 -3.18 16.80
N GLU A 22 39.62 -2.65 16.02
CA GLU A 22 39.41 -2.35 14.60
C GLU A 22 39.14 -3.61 13.77
N ALA A 23 39.88 -4.69 14.00
CA ALA A 23 39.66 -5.97 13.34
C ALA A 23 38.26 -6.53 13.66
N HIS A 24 37.82 -6.45 14.92
CA HIS A 24 36.47 -6.84 15.33
C HIS A 24 35.38 -5.97 14.67
N LEU A 25 35.58 -4.65 14.60
CA LEU A 25 34.66 -3.73 13.93
C LEU A 25 34.58 -4.03 12.43
N GLN A 26 35.71 -4.28 11.77
CA GLN A 26 35.77 -4.64 10.35
C GLN A 26 35.10 -5.99 10.08
N ALA A 27 35.32 -7.00 10.93
CA ALA A 27 34.67 -8.29 10.82
C ALA A 27 33.13 -8.18 11.01
N THR A 28 32.70 -7.35 11.96
CA THR A 28 31.27 -7.10 12.22
C THR A 28 30.62 -6.38 11.02
N ARG A 29 31.28 -5.36 10.46
CA ARG A 29 30.83 -4.64 9.26
C ARG A 29 30.73 -5.58 8.04
N LYS A 30 31.75 -6.41 7.80
CA LYS A 30 31.73 -7.40 6.71
C LYS A 30 30.57 -8.38 6.85
N ARG A 31 30.34 -8.93 8.06
CA ARG A 31 29.19 -9.81 8.35
C ARG A 31 27.86 -9.12 8.07
N GLN A 32 27.69 -7.88 8.54
CA GLN A 32 26.48 -7.10 8.27
C GLN A 32 26.28 -6.88 6.77
N GLN A 33 27.34 -6.54 6.05
CA GLN A 33 27.29 -6.31 4.60
C GLN A 33 26.96 -7.58 3.81
N GLU A 34 27.41 -8.75 4.26
CA GLU A 34 27.05 -10.05 3.69
C GLU A 34 25.59 -10.43 3.93
N ILE A 35 25.08 -10.19 5.15
CA ILE A 35 23.66 -10.40 5.48
C ILE A 35 22.80 -9.52 4.59
N LEU A 36 23.14 -8.23 4.49
CA LEU A 36 22.47 -7.29 3.60
C LEU A 36 22.52 -7.75 2.13
N ARG A 37 23.68 -8.24 1.64
CA ARG A 37 23.81 -8.79 0.27
C ARG A 37 22.92 -10.00 0.03
N ARG A 38 22.82 -10.91 1.00
CA ARG A 38 21.97 -12.11 0.92
C ARG A 38 20.48 -11.77 1.02
N ASP A 39 20.14 -10.70 1.75
CA ASP A 39 18.76 -10.23 1.93
C ASP A 39 18.26 -9.30 0.81
N SER A 40 19.17 -8.65 0.10
CA SER A 40 18.86 -7.63 -0.89
C SER A 40 18.51 -8.21 -2.27
N ARG A 41 17.25 -8.64 -2.45
CA ARG A 41 16.72 -8.87 -3.81
C ARG A 41 16.62 -7.60 -4.67
N MET A 42 16.68 -6.42 -4.06
CA MET A 42 16.61 -5.10 -4.75
C MET A 42 17.58 -4.06 -4.16
N SER A 43 18.77 -4.47 -3.70
CA SER A 43 19.79 -3.61 -3.06
C SER A 43 19.36 -2.79 -1.83
N ILE A 44 18.14 -2.95 -1.31
CA ILE A 44 17.58 -2.16 -0.21
C ILE A 44 17.18 -3.09 0.95
N PRO A 45 17.60 -2.82 2.19
CA PRO A 45 17.20 -3.61 3.36
C PRO A 45 15.69 -3.51 3.62
N TYR A 46 15.09 -4.57 4.16
CA TYR A 46 13.64 -4.64 4.44
C TYR A 46 13.13 -3.45 5.27
N GLY A 47 13.92 -3.04 6.28
CA GLY A 47 13.59 -1.90 7.15
C GLY A 47 13.47 -0.56 6.40
N ALA A 48 14.18 -0.38 5.29
CA ALA A 48 14.04 0.80 4.42
C ALA A 48 12.99 0.58 3.32
N ARG A 49 12.84 -0.67 2.84
CA ARG A 49 11.93 -1.00 1.74
C ARG A 49 10.46 -0.75 2.10
N LEU A 50 10.04 -1.13 3.31
CA LEU A 50 8.65 -0.99 3.74
C LEU A 50 8.17 0.48 3.78
N PRO A 51 8.86 1.43 4.46
CA PRO A 51 8.44 2.83 4.45
C PRO A 51 8.56 3.48 3.06
N LEU A 52 9.57 3.10 2.26
CA LEU A 52 9.73 3.64 0.90
C LEU A 52 8.59 3.21 -0.03
N CYS A 53 8.33 1.91 -0.13
CA CYS A 53 7.27 1.38 -1.00
C CYS A 53 5.89 1.85 -0.57
N THR A 54 5.62 1.92 0.74
CA THR A 54 4.34 2.44 1.25
C THR A 54 4.17 3.93 0.99
N SER A 55 5.24 4.73 1.10
CA SER A 55 5.20 6.17 0.78
C SER A 55 4.96 6.41 -0.71
N ILE A 56 5.65 5.69 -1.59
CA ILE A 56 5.45 5.80 -3.05
C ILE A 56 4.03 5.39 -3.42
N SER A 57 3.57 4.25 -2.89
CA SER A 57 2.21 3.76 -3.09
C SER A 57 1.16 4.75 -2.59
N PHE A 58 1.38 5.35 -1.43
CA PHE A 58 0.54 6.41 -0.88
C PHE A 58 0.46 7.61 -1.82
N LEU A 59 1.59 8.09 -2.34
CA LEU A 59 1.64 9.21 -3.29
C LEU A 59 0.91 8.89 -4.59
N CYS A 60 1.11 7.69 -5.14
CA CYS A 60 0.39 7.24 -6.33
C CYS A 60 -1.13 7.16 -6.07
N GLY A 61 -1.54 6.56 -4.96
CA GLY A 61 -2.95 6.47 -4.58
C GLY A 61 -3.58 7.84 -4.27
N MET A 62 -2.81 8.76 -3.70
CA MET A 62 -3.23 10.13 -3.45
C MET A 62 -3.43 10.88 -4.75
N ALA A 63 -2.48 10.81 -5.69
CA ALA A 63 -2.59 11.46 -6.99
C ALA A 63 -3.85 10.99 -7.74
N LEU A 64 -4.10 9.67 -7.78
CA LEU A 64 -5.30 9.09 -8.36
C LEU A 64 -6.57 9.57 -7.65
N GLY A 65 -6.57 9.60 -6.31
CA GLY A 65 -7.71 10.04 -5.51
C GLY A 65 -7.99 11.55 -5.64
N ILE A 66 -6.96 12.39 -5.77
CA ILE A 66 -7.10 13.82 -6.01
C ILE A 66 -7.75 14.06 -7.37
N SER A 67 -7.26 13.42 -8.43
CA SER A 67 -7.85 13.54 -9.76
C SER A 67 -9.30 13.07 -9.75
N HIS A 68 -9.59 11.93 -9.14
CA HIS A 68 -10.97 11.42 -9.10
C HIS A 68 -11.90 12.31 -8.25
N GLY A 69 -11.46 12.72 -7.06
CA GLY A 69 -12.25 13.51 -6.12
C GLY A 69 -12.51 14.95 -6.59
N SER A 70 -11.51 15.58 -7.22
CA SER A 70 -11.65 16.95 -7.75
C SER A 70 -12.64 17.01 -8.91
N HIS A 71 -12.59 16.04 -9.83
CA HIS A 71 -13.55 15.94 -10.93
C HIS A 71 -14.97 15.70 -10.43
N ALA A 72 -15.16 14.76 -9.50
CA ALA A 72 -16.48 14.46 -8.95
C ALA A 72 -17.10 15.66 -8.21
N ALA A 73 -16.31 16.34 -7.38
CA ALA A 73 -16.76 17.54 -6.67
C ALA A 73 -17.03 18.72 -7.62
N GLY A 74 -16.20 18.90 -8.65
CA GLY A 74 -16.39 19.92 -9.66
C GLY A 74 -17.65 19.71 -10.50
N LEU A 75 -17.98 18.47 -10.88
CA LEU A 75 -19.21 18.13 -11.59
C LEU A 75 -20.45 18.37 -10.72
N ARG A 76 -20.40 18.01 -9.43
CA ARG A 76 -21.48 18.30 -8.47
C ARG A 76 -21.74 19.79 -8.32
N PHE A 77 -20.68 20.58 -8.12
CA PHE A 77 -20.79 22.04 -8.02
C PHE A 77 -21.45 22.64 -9.27
N ARG A 78 -21.06 22.15 -10.46
CA ARG A 78 -21.66 22.58 -11.73
C ARG A 78 -23.12 22.16 -11.85
N ALA A 79 -23.48 20.97 -11.39
CA ALA A 79 -24.87 20.51 -11.40
C ALA A 79 -25.74 21.36 -10.47
N GLU A 80 -25.26 21.65 -9.26
CA GLU A 80 -25.94 22.51 -8.28
C GLU A 80 -26.10 23.95 -8.77
N HIS A 81 -25.07 24.50 -9.44
CA HIS A 81 -25.06 25.90 -9.90
C HIS A 81 -25.47 26.08 -11.37
N ALA A 82 -25.92 25.03 -12.06
CA ALA A 82 -26.32 25.10 -13.47
C ALA A 82 -27.43 26.15 -13.71
N HIS A 83 -28.27 26.38 -12.70
CA HIS A 83 -29.37 27.33 -12.75
C HIS A 83 -28.99 28.76 -12.30
N ARG A 84 -27.77 29.00 -11.78
CA ARG A 84 -27.30 30.30 -11.27
C ARG A 84 -25.96 30.70 -11.88
N LEU A 85 -25.95 30.92 -13.19
CA LEU A 85 -24.75 31.39 -13.90
C LEU A 85 -24.57 32.91 -13.68
N PRO A 86 -23.37 33.37 -13.31
CA PRO A 86 -23.13 34.79 -13.10
C PRO A 86 -23.23 35.58 -14.42
N THR A 87 -23.91 36.73 -14.37
CA THR A 87 -24.07 37.65 -15.51
C THR A 87 -23.06 38.81 -15.50
N SER A 88 -22.42 39.07 -14.36
CA SER A 88 -21.41 40.12 -14.17
C SER A 88 -19.97 39.57 -14.22
N PRO A 89 -18.98 40.32 -14.75
CA PRO A 89 -17.56 39.92 -14.76
C PRO A 89 -17.01 39.56 -13.37
N THR A 90 -17.38 40.33 -12.33
CA THR A 90 -16.94 40.06 -10.95
C THR A 90 -17.54 38.76 -10.41
N GLY A 91 -18.78 38.44 -10.81
CA GLY A 91 -19.44 37.18 -10.45
C GLY A 91 -18.73 35.96 -11.03
N TRP A 92 -18.19 36.07 -12.24
CA TRP A 92 -17.41 35.01 -12.88
C TRP A 92 -16.11 34.67 -12.15
N TYR A 93 -15.44 35.67 -11.57
CA TYR A 93 -14.27 35.45 -10.72
C TYR A 93 -14.63 34.70 -9.44
N LEU A 94 -15.66 35.15 -8.73
CA LEU A 94 -16.12 34.50 -7.50
C LEU A 94 -16.59 33.05 -7.74
N TYR A 95 -17.26 32.81 -8.87
CA TYR A 95 -17.68 31.47 -9.28
C TYR A 95 -16.49 30.51 -9.45
N HIS A 96 -15.44 30.92 -10.17
CA HIS A 96 -14.24 30.09 -10.35
C HIS A 96 -13.49 29.87 -9.04
N LYS A 97 -13.42 30.89 -8.19
CA LYS A 97 -12.82 30.79 -6.85
C LYS A 97 -13.54 29.73 -6.02
N SER A 98 -14.85 29.84 -5.86
CA SER A 98 -15.67 28.86 -5.11
C SER A 98 -15.58 27.46 -5.69
N LYS A 99 -15.70 27.32 -7.03
CA LYS A 99 -15.55 26.05 -7.73
C LYS A 99 -14.21 25.38 -7.43
N ASN A 100 -13.12 26.14 -7.44
CA ASN A 100 -11.79 25.60 -7.18
C ASN A 100 -11.64 25.15 -5.71
N TYR A 101 -12.23 25.87 -4.76
CA TYR A 101 -12.25 25.43 -3.34
C TYR A 101 -13.02 24.13 -3.15
N HIS A 102 -14.22 24.00 -3.72
CA HIS A 102 -14.99 22.75 -3.64
C HIS A 102 -14.27 21.58 -4.31
N ALA A 103 -13.64 21.82 -5.46
CA ALA A 103 -12.84 20.80 -6.14
C ALA A 103 -11.59 20.40 -5.35
N ALA A 104 -10.86 21.36 -4.76
CA ALA A 104 -9.67 21.09 -3.96
C ALA A 104 -10.00 20.31 -2.68
N LEU A 105 -11.05 20.70 -1.95
CA LEU A 105 -11.51 19.99 -0.75
C LEU A 105 -11.96 18.55 -1.08
N GLY A 106 -12.70 18.37 -2.19
CA GLY A 106 -13.10 17.05 -2.68
C GLY A 106 -11.90 16.18 -3.08
N GLY A 107 -10.92 16.78 -3.75
CA GLY A 107 -9.68 16.13 -4.16
C GLY A 107 -8.83 15.67 -2.97
N VAL A 108 -8.57 16.55 -1.98
CA VAL A 108 -7.77 16.20 -0.80
C VAL A 108 -8.44 15.10 0.02
N LYS A 109 -9.76 15.20 0.23
CA LYS A 109 -10.52 14.21 1.00
C LYS A 109 -10.48 12.82 0.36
N GLU A 110 -10.73 12.73 -0.95
CA GLU A 110 -10.68 11.43 -1.65
C GLU A 110 -9.24 10.95 -1.84
N GLY A 111 -8.29 11.86 -2.06
CA GLY A 111 -6.85 11.60 -2.12
C GLY A 111 -6.32 10.92 -0.87
N MET A 112 -6.60 11.48 0.32
CA MET A 112 -6.20 10.87 1.59
C MET A 112 -6.85 9.49 1.79
N ARG A 113 -8.13 9.35 1.42
CA ARG A 113 -8.86 8.07 1.55
C ARG A 113 -8.28 7.00 0.62
N MET A 114 -8.02 7.34 -0.63
CA MET A 114 -7.52 6.42 -1.64
C MET A 114 -6.04 6.10 -1.39
N GLY A 115 -5.21 7.11 -1.13
CA GLY A 115 -3.80 6.95 -0.75
C GLY A 115 -3.63 6.04 0.46
N GLY A 116 -4.38 6.28 1.54
CA GLY A 116 -4.32 5.44 2.75
C GLY A 116 -4.72 3.99 2.48
N ARG A 117 -5.72 3.75 1.63
CA ARG A 117 -6.14 2.39 1.24
C ARG A 117 -5.06 1.67 0.44
N VAL A 118 -4.48 2.33 -0.56
CA VAL A 118 -3.43 1.71 -1.40
C VAL A 118 -2.19 1.44 -0.55
N ALA A 119 -1.77 2.39 0.28
CA ALA A 119 -0.63 2.22 1.20
C ALA A 119 -0.84 1.05 2.17
N PHE A 120 -2.04 0.91 2.75
CA PHE A 120 -2.38 -0.21 3.62
C PHE A 120 -2.23 -1.56 2.91
N TRP A 121 -2.76 -1.68 1.69
CA TRP A 121 -2.67 -2.94 0.94
C TRP A 121 -1.25 -3.25 0.45
N THR A 122 -0.47 -2.22 0.10
CA THR A 122 0.97 -2.40 -0.20
C THR A 122 1.74 -2.87 1.03
N ALA A 123 1.47 -2.29 2.21
CA ALA A 123 2.08 -2.73 3.46
C ALA A 123 1.70 -4.18 3.78
N ALA A 124 0.43 -4.55 3.60
CA ALA A 124 -0.05 -5.91 3.81
C ALA A 124 0.67 -6.92 2.90
N LEU A 125 0.87 -6.59 1.62
CA LEU A 125 1.62 -7.42 0.69
C LEU A 125 3.05 -7.64 1.14
N LEU A 126 3.77 -6.56 1.47
CA LEU A 126 5.15 -6.64 1.92
C LEU A 126 5.29 -7.39 3.25
N ALA A 127 4.32 -7.26 4.14
CA ALA A 127 4.28 -7.99 5.41
C ALA A 127 4.06 -9.50 5.21
N VAL A 128 3.12 -9.88 4.34
CA VAL A 128 2.88 -11.31 4.03
C VAL A 128 4.07 -11.91 3.28
N GLU A 129 4.70 -11.15 2.39
CA GLU A 129 5.93 -11.57 1.71
C GLU A 129 7.06 -11.82 2.70
N ASP A 130 7.32 -10.90 3.63
CA ASP A 130 8.35 -11.06 4.67
C ASP A 130 8.06 -12.23 5.61
N LEU A 131 6.79 -12.47 5.94
CA LEU A 131 6.38 -13.63 6.73
C LEU A 131 6.67 -14.95 6.00
N CYS A 132 6.38 -15.01 4.69
CA CYS A 132 6.67 -16.18 3.87
C CYS A 132 8.18 -16.41 3.71
N ASP A 133 8.95 -15.34 3.54
CA ASP A 133 10.42 -15.39 3.44
C ASP A 133 11.04 -15.95 4.74
N ARG A 134 10.54 -15.53 5.91
CA ARG A 134 10.97 -16.04 7.22
C ARG A 134 10.59 -17.50 7.44
N TRP A 135 9.40 -17.90 6.99
CA TRP A 135 8.91 -19.27 7.20
C TRP A 135 9.63 -20.30 6.32
N ARG A 136 9.94 -19.95 5.06
CA ARG A 136 10.55 -20.88 4.09
C ARG A 136 12.06 -20.79 3.98
N GLY A 137 12.69 -19.75 4.52
CA GLY A 137 14.15 -19.53 4.48
C GLY A 137 14.73 -19.33 3.07
N ARG A 138 13.89 -19.28 2.04
CA ARG A 138 14.24 -19.02 0.64
C ARG A 138 13.46 -17.82 0.15
N LYS A 139 14.15 -16.93 -0.55
CA LYS A 139 13.56 -15.75 -1.17
C LYS A 139 13.38 -16.04 -2.67
N ASP A 140 12.26 -16.65 -3.03
CA ASP A 140 11.91 -17.04 -4.41
C ASP A 140 10.68 -16.30 -4.93
N VAL A 141 10.44 -16.31 -6.24
CA VAL A 141 9.28 -15.62 -6.87
C VAL A 141 7.95 -16.21 -6.36
N GLY A 142 7.97 -17.48 -5.93
CA GLY A 142 6.81 -18.16 -5.34
C GLY A 142 6.29 -17.51 -4.06
N ASN A 143 7.16 -16.91 -3.23
CA ASN A 143 6.71 -16.23 -2.01
C ASN A 143 5.92 -14.96 -2.34
N THR A 144 6.33 -14.21 -3.36
CA THR A 144 5.61 -13.03 -3.85
C THR A 144 4.25 -13.42 -4.45
N VAL A 145 4.14 -14.56 -5.15
CA VAL A 145 2.86 -15.08 -5.67
C VAL A 145 1.92 -15.46 -4.53
N VAL A 146 2.41 -16.21 -3.53
CA VAL A 146 1.61 -16.59 -2.35
C VAL A 146 1.17 -15.36 -1.57
N ALA A 147 2.05 -14.37 -1.40
CA ALA A 147 1.71 -13.11 -0.75
C ALA A 147 0.62 -12.35 -1.53
N SER A 148 0.76 -12.26 -2.85
CA SER A 148 -0.21 -11.58 -3.72
C SER A 148 -1.58 -12.27 -3.68
N LEU A 149 -1.63 -13.61 -3.76
CA LEU A 149 -2.86 -14.38 -3.66
C LEU A 149 -3.54 -14.21 -2.29
N SER A 150 -2.75 -14.19 -1.21
CA SER A 150 -3.25 -13.99 0.16
C SER A 150 -3.88 -12.61 0.33
N VAL A 151 -3.20 -11.56 -0.17
CA VAL A 151 -3.72 -10.19 -0.15
C VAL A 151 -4.96 -10.04 -1.03
N ALA A 152 -4.98 -10.65 -2.21
CA ALA A 152 -6.13 -10.65 -3.11
C ALA A 152 -7.34 -11.36 -2.47
N GLY A 153 -7.13 -12.50 -1.82
CA GLY A 153 -8.16 -13.21 -1.07
C GLY A 153 -8.73 -12.35 0.06
N GLY A 154 -7.85 -11.71 0.85
CA GLY A 154 -8.26 -10.77 1.90
C GLY A 154 -9.04 -9.57 1.36
N PHE A 155 -8.63 -9.00 0.23
CA PHE A 155 -9.33 -7.90 -0.44
C PHE A 155 -10.72 -8.31 -0.93
N SER A 156 -10.86 -9.52 -1.50
CA SER A 156 -12.13 -10.06 -1.99
C SER A 156 -13.16 -10.16 -0.85
N LEU A 157 -12.75 -10.73 0.28
CA LEU A 157 -13.61 -10.86 1.47
C LEU A 157 -14.00 -9.50 2.05
N TRP A 158 -13.06 -8.56 2.11
CA TRP A 158 -13.35 -7.19 2.53
C TRP A 158 -14.47 -6.59 1.67
N LYS A 159 -14.35 -6.67 0.34
CA LYS A 159 -15.35 -6.11 -0.59
C LYS A 159 -16.71 -6.76 -0.39
N GLY A 160 -16.76 -8.08 -0.30
CA GLY A 160 -18.00 -8.83 -0.01
C GLY A 160 -18.69 -8.34 1.27
N MET A 161 -17.93 -8.14 2.35
CA MET A 161 -18.47 -7.58 3.60
C MET A 161 -19.01 -6.16 3.42
N GLN A 162 -18.33 -5.30 2.66
CA GLN A 162 -18.80 -3.94 2.41
C GLN A 162 -20.11 -3.90 1.62
N TYR A 163 -20.27 -4.77 0.62
CA TYR A 163 -21.53 -4.88 -0.13
C TYR A 163 -22.66 -5.33 0.78
N ARG A 164 -22.43 -6.36 1.61
CA ARG A 164 -23.41 -6.86 2.57
C ARG A 164 -23.84 -5.79 3.58
N ILE A 165 -22.90 -5.03 4.12
CA ILE A 165 -23.19 -3.92 5.05
C ILE A 165 -23.99 -2.81 4.38
N LYS A 166 -23.69 -2.46 3.13
CA LYS A 166 -24.45 -1.45 2.39
C LYS A 166 -25.86 -1.93 2.06
N ALA A 167 -26.02 -3.17 1.61
CA ALA A 167 -27.32 -3.76 1.33
C ALA A 167 -28.22 -3.75 2.58
N ASN A 168 -27.67 -4.12 3.73
CA ASN A 168 -28.42 -4.14 4.99
C ASN A 168 -28.83 -2.74 5.48
N ARG A 169 -28.08 -1.69 5.10
CA ARG A 169 -28.42 -0.29 5.42
C ARG A 169 -29.52 0.28 4.52
N THR A 170 -29.61 -0.17 3.27
CA THR A 170 -30.54 0.38 2.28
C THR A 170 -31.89 -0.35 2.26
N TYR A 171 -31.95 -1.64 2.62
CA TYR A 171 -33.20 -2.42 2.61
C TYR A 171 -33.41 -3.23 3.89
N PRO A 172 -33.54 -2.60 5.08
CA PRO A 172 -33.73 -3.35 6.32
C PRO A 172 -35.08 -4.11 6.42
N LEU A 173 -36.05 -3.93 5.50
CA LEU A 173 -37.44 -4.38 5.72
C LEU A 173 -38.16 -4.99 4.50
N GLN A 174 -37.48 -5.37 3.41
CA GLN A 174 -38.16 -5.79 2.17
C GLN A 174 -38.00 -7.27 1.79
N ILE A 175 -37.36 -8.07 2.65
CA ILE A 175 -37.14 -9.50 2.39
C ILE A 175 -38.33 -10.37 2.89
N ASP A 176 -39.15 -9.87 3.82
CA ASP A 176 -40.30 -10.62 4.37
C ASP A 176 -41.62 -10.45 3.59
N SER A 177 -41.68 -9.58 2.57
CA SER A 177 -42.93 -9.29 1.85
C SER A 177 -43.00 -9.83 0.41
N LEU A 178 -42.02 -10.63 -0.01
CA LEU A 178 -42.04 -11.33 -1.31
C LEU A 178 -42.66 -12.74 -1.20
N SER A 179 -43.78 -12.85 -0.46
CA SER A 179 -44.80 -13.84 -0.81
C SER A 179 -45.60 -13.28 -1.99
N PRO A 180 -45.54 -13.87 -3.19
CA PRO A 180 -46.33 -13.38 -4.32
C PRO A 180 -47.84 -13.45 -3.98
N PRO A 181 -48.62 -12.38 -4.18
CA PRO A 181 -50.07 -12.45 -4.11
C PRO A 181 -50.55 -13.10 -5.40
N TRP A 182 -50.37 -14.40 -5.54
CA TRP A 182 -51.07 -15.12 -6.60
C TRP A 182 -52.56 -15.10 -6.23
N PRO A 183 -53.45 -14.62 -7.11
CA PRO A 183 -54.87 -14.85 -6.90
C PRO A 183 -55.10 -16.37 -6.99
N GLU A 184 -55.63 -16.96 -5.92
CA GLU A 184 -56.20 -18.31 -5.95
C GLU A 184 -57.12 -18.40 -7.17
N GLN A 185 -56.82 -19.33 -8.08
CA GLN A 185 -57.67 -19.59 -9.23
C GLN A 185 -59.01 -20.15 -8.71
N PRO A 186 -60.17 -19.67 -9.17
CA PRO A 186 -61.45 -20.23 -8.74
C PRO A 186 -61.56 -21.69 -9.19
N GLU A 187 -61.93 -22.58 -8.27
CA GLU A 187 -62.16 -24.00 -8.57
C GLU A 187 -63.32 -24.16 -9.56
N PRO A 188 -63.23 -25.12 -10.51
CA PRO A 188 -64.32 -25.39 -11.44
C PRO A 188 -65.37 -26.31 -10.82
N ASP A 189 -66.63 -25.89 -10.90
CA ASP A 189 -67.83 -26.68 -10.58
C ASP A 189 -68.01 -27.91 -11.49
#